data_AF-A0A8H2ZRC8-F1
#
_entry.id   AF-A0A8H2ZRC8-F1
#
_cell.length_a   1.000
_cell.length_b   1.000
_cell.length_c   1.000
_cell.angle_alpha   90.00
_cell.angle_beta   90.00
_cell.angle_gamma   90.00
#
_symmetry.space_group_name_H-M   'P 1'
#
loop_
_entity.id
_entity.type
_entity.pdbx_description
1 polymer ?
#
loop_
_entity_poly.entity_id
_entity_poly.type
_entity_poly.pdbx_seq_one_letter_code
_entity_poly.pdbx_strand_id
1 'polypeptide(L)'
;MRNECGIPATPLIIWEPLLTTVIHLQHLELETYMNALKVVDILPPNHIELASFFAMDNSQDTLHISRSIIEHLGNQIVQRGIGKDGKGTMVIRCGPDVCCVWYRKRREWI
;
A
#
# COMPACT_ATOMS: atom_id res chain seq x y z
N MET A 1 13.25 26.90 5.31
CA MET A 1 12.58 26.24 6.46
C MET A 1 13.27 24.95 6.97
N ARG A 2 13.44 23.84 6.22
CA ARG A 2 14.10 22.62 6.78
C ARG A 2 15.62 22.75 6.97
N ASN A 3 16.31 23.31 5.96
CA ASN A 3 17.75 23.56 6.01
C ASN A 3 18.13 24.55 7.13
N GLU A 4 17.28 25.54 7.39
CA GLU A 4 17.46 26.52 8.48
C GLU A 4 17.38 25.87 9.87
N CYS A 5 16.68 24.75 10.02
CA CYS A 5 16.60 23.97 11.26
C CYS A 5 17.65 22.85 11.35
N GLY A 6 18.61 22.78 10.41
CA GLY A 6 19.66 21.75 10.41
C GLY A 6 19.18 20.35 10.02
N ILE A 7 18.05 20.23 9.31
CA ILE A 7 17.52 18.95 8.80
C ILE A 7 17.58 18.95 7.27
N PRO A 8 18.77 18.72 6.67
CA PRO A 8 18.94 18.78 5.21
C PRO A 8 18.41 17.54 4.49
N ALA A 9 18.21 16.43 5.22
CA ALA A 9 17.73 15.18 4.63
C ALA A 9 16.24 15.25 4.28
N THR A 10 15.86 14.57 3.20
CA THR A 10 14.44 14.33 2.92
C THR A 10 13.93 13.29 3.92
N PRO A 11 12.81 13.55 4.63
CA PRO A 11 12.26 12.60 5.58
C PRO A 11 11.72 11.37 4.85
N LEU A 12 11.80 10.22 5.51
CA LEU A 12 11.12 9.00 5.09
C LEU A 12 9.65 9.08 5.49
N ILE A 13 8.74 8.97 4.53
CA ILE A 13 7.30 9.03 4.75
C ILE A 13 6.72 7.60 4.73
N ILE A 14 6.23 7.16 5.88
CA ILE A 14 5.51 5.89 6.04
C ILE A 14 4.05 6.21 6.28
N TRP A 15 3.14 5.64 5.49
CA TRP A 15 1.70 5.86 5.65
C TRP A 15 0.96 4.52 5.76
N GLU A 16 0.51 4.19 6.97
CA GLU A 16 -0.36 3.04 7.24
C GLU A 16 -1.83 3.36 6.89
N PRO A 17 -2.50 2.53 6.06
CA PRO A 17 -3.93 2.68 5.81
C PRO A 17 -4.74 2.35 7.07
N LEU A 18 -5.88 3.01 7.25
CA LEU A 18 -6.82 2.73 8.34
C LEU A 18 -8.07 2.05 7.80
N LEU A 19 -8.41 0.86 8.31
CA LEU A 19 -9.55 0.05 7.86
C LEU A 19 -10.84 0.86 7.63
N THR A 20 -11.21 1.78 8.52
CA THR A 20 -12.44 2.58 8.41
C THR A 20 -12.47 3.51 7.20
N THR A 21 -11.30 3.91 6.67
CA THR A 21 -11.18 4.80 5.51
C THR A 21 -11.18 4.05 4.19
N VAL A 22 -10.89 2.75 4.18
CA VAL A 22 -10.66 1.98 2.95
C VAL A 22 -11.91 1.23 2.49
N ILE A 23 -12.77 0.79 3.42
CA ILE A 23 -13.98 -0.01 3.14
C ILE A 23 -15.03 0.79 2.34
N HIS A 24 -14.90 2.12 2.26
CA HIS A 24 -15.85 3.00 1.60
C HIS A 24 -15.25 3.82 0.44
N LEU A 25 -14.01 3.51 0.00
CA LEU A 25 -13.37 4.25 -1.09
C LEU A 25 -14.18 4.11 -2.38
N GLN A 26 -14.84 5.19 -2.78
CA GLN A 26 -15.41 5.31 -4.12
C GLN A 26 -14.29 5.43 -5.15
N HIS A 27 -14.59 5.19 -6.43
CA HIS A 27 -13.60 5.27 -7.52
C HIS A 27 -12.77 6.57 -7.52
N LEU A 28 -13.40 7.72 -7.27
CA LEU A 28 -12.72 9.01 -7.25
C LEU A 28 -11.76 9.16 -6.05
N GLU A 29 -12.12 8.57 -4.91
CA GLU A 29 -11.31 8.58 -3.70
C GLU A 29 -10.12 7.64 -3.84
N LEU A 30 -10.30 6.49 -4.52
CA LEU A 30 -9.21 5.58 -4.85
C LEU A 30 -8.14 6.26 -5.72
N GLU A 31 -8.53 6.99 -6.76
CA GLU A 31 -7.56 7.74 -7.59
C GLU A 31 -6.82 8.82 -6.78
N THR A 32 -7.53 9.49 -5.87
CA THR A 32 -6.93 10.48 -4.96
C THR A 32 -5.92 9.83 -4.03
N TYR A 33 -6.28 8.68 -3.45
CA TYR A 33 -5.41 7.88 -2.60
C TYR A 33 -4.15 7.44 -3.36
N MET A 34 -4.30 6.88 -4.56
CA MET A 34 -3.20 6.44 -5.40
C MET A 34 -2.27 7.59 -5.81
N ASN A 35 -2.82 8.78 -6.05
CA ASN A 35 -1.99 9.97 -6.30
C ASN A 35 -1.20 10.40 -5.07
N ALA A 36 -1.78 10.29 -3.87
CA ALA A 36 -1.09 10.59 -2.62
C ALA A 36 0.07 9.62 -2.36
N LEU A 37 -0.04 8.35 -2.79
CA LEU A 37 1.05 7.37 -2.66
C LEU A 37 2.34 7.80 -3.38
N LYS A 38 2.30 8.71 -4.37
CA LYS A 38 3.49 9.22 -5.07
C LYS A 38 4.44 10.02 -4.18
N VAL A 39 4.00 10.44 -2.98
CA VAL A 39 4.85 11.09 -1.97
C VAL A 39 5.14 10.21 -0.77
N VAL A 40 4.66 8.96 -0.75
CA VAL A 40 4.86 7.99 0.33
C VAL A 40 6.02 7.08 -0.01
N ASP A 41 7.01 6.94 0.87
CA ASP A 41 8.13 6.04 0.64
C ASP A 41 7.80 4.59 0.99
N ILE A 42 7.00 4.38 2.05
CA ILE A 42 6.58 3.05 2.49
C ILE A 42 5.08 3.00 2.76
N LEU A 43 4.40 2.07 2.11
CA LEU A 43 2.98 1.74 2.33
C LEU A 43 2.89 0.35 3.00
N PRO A 44 2.48 0.22 4.27
CA PRO A 44 2.44 -1.06 4.96
C PRO A 44 1.00 -1.59 5.21
N PRO A 45 0.19 -1.91 4.17
CA PRO A 45 -1.18 -2.36 4.39
C PRO A 45 -1.18 -3.76 4.99
N ASN A 46 -2.29 -4.15 5.61
CA ASN A 46 -2.61 -5.57 5.76
C ASN A 46 -3.39 -6.09 4.53
N HIS A 47 -3.51 -7.42 4.42
CA HIS A 47 -4.24 -8.08 3.33
C HIS A 47 -5.72 -7.67 3.23
N ILE A 48 -6.37 -7.34 4.35
CA ILE A 48 -7.78 -6.89 4.38
C ILE A 48 -7.91 -5.47 3.83
N GLU A 49 -7.02 -4.56 4.21
CA GLU A 49 -6.93 -3.19 3.66
C GLU A 49 -6.62 -3.25 2.17
N LEU A 50 -5.70 -4.13 1.77
CA LEU A 50 -5.34 -4.31 0.36
C LEU A 50 -6.55 -4.70 -0.50
N ALA A 51 -7.37 -5.65 -0.04
CA ALA A 51 -8.61 -6.04 -0.72
C ALA A 51 -9.64 -4.90 -0.74
N SER A 52 -9.74 -4.17 0.37
CA SER A 52 -10.71 -3.08 0.51
C SER A 52 -10.45 -1.93 -0.47
N PHE A 53 -9.20 -1.67 -0.86
CA PHE A 53 -8.89 -0.64 -1.88
C PHE A 53 -9.60 -0.88 -3.22
N PHE A 54 -9.92 -2.13 -3.54
CA PHE A 54 -10.49 -2.52 -4.83
C PHE A 54 -11.94 -2.97 -4.72
N ALA A 55 -12.62 -2.61 -3.63
CA ALA A 55 -14.01 -2.95 -3.35
C ALA A 55 -14.31 -4.46 -3.52
N MET A 56 -13.31 -5.32 -3.25
CA MET A 56 -13.58 -6.75 -3.14
C MET A 56 -14.47 -6.95 -1.92
N ASP A 57 -15.65 -7.54 -2.15
CA ASP A 57 -16.70 -7.64 -1.15
C ASP A 57 -16.18 -8.41 0.08
N ASN A 58 -16.23 -7.76 1.24
CA ASN A 58 -15.67 -8.30 2.48
C ASN A 58 -16.62 -9.28 3.19
N SER A 59 -17.56 -9.87 2.45
CA SER A 59 -18.64 -10.69 2.98
C SER A 59 -18.16 -12.12 3.27
N GLN A 60 -17.90 -12.37 4.56
CA GLN A 60 -17.79 -13.65 5.26
C GLN A 60 -16.56 -14.56 5.07
N ASP A 61 -15.80 -14.51 3.96
CA ASP A 61 -14.62 -15.39 3.75
C ASP A 61 -13.24 -14.67 3.70
N THR A 62 -13.18 -13.40 4.09
CA THR A 62 -12.00 -12.53 3.94
C THR A 62 -10.83 -12.76 4.89
N LEU A 63 -10.96 -13.67 5.85
CA LEU A 63 -9.82 -14.10 6.68
C LEU A 63 -8.78 -14.88 5.86
N HIS A 64 -9.16 -15.40 4.70
CA HIS A 64 -8.30 -16.22 3.85
C HIS A 64 -8.25 -15.69 2.42
N ILE A 65 -7.63 -14.52 2.23
CA ILE A 65 -7.26 -14.04 0.89
C ILE A 65 -6.07 -14.87 0.40
N SER A 66 -6.21 -15.51 -0.76
CA SER A 66 -5.13 -16.31 -1.34
C SER A 66 -3.91 -15.45 -1.71
N ARG A 67 -2.71 -16.05 -1.69
CA ARG A 67 -1.47 -15.36 -2.12
C ARG A 67 -1.57 -14.79 -3.53
N SER A 68 -2.25 -15.48 -4.44
CA SER A 68 -2.43 -15.01 -5.82
C SER A 68 -3.30 -13.74 -5.91
N ILE A 69 -4.33 -13.63 -5.07
CA ILE A 69 -5.13 -12.40 -4.98
C ILE A 69 -4.29 -11.26 -4.39
N ILE A 70 -3.57 -11.53 -3.30
CA ILE A 70 -2.67 -10.54 -2.69
C ILE A 70 -1.70 -10.03 -3.77
N GLU A 71 -1.01 -10.94 -4.48
CA GLU A 71 -0.08 -10.65 -5.58
C GLU A 71 -0.72 -9.79 -6.67
N HIS A 72 -1.92 -10.15 -7.11
CA HIS A 72 -2.64 -9.39 -8.10
C HIS A 72 -2.92 -7.95 -7.63
N LEU A 73 -3.51 -7.79 -6.44
CA LEU A 73 -3.94 -6.49 -5.92
C LEU A 73 -2.78 -5.54 -5.70
N GLY A 74 -1.71 -5.96 -5.01
CA GLY A 74 -0.61 -5.02 -4.80
C GLY A 74 0.28 -4.83 -6.01
N ASN A 75 0.25 -5.72 -7.02
CA ASN A 75 0.80 -5.38 -8.32
C ASN A 75 0.08 -4.20 -8.96
N GLN A 76 -1.26 -4.11 -8.85
CA GLN A 76 -2.00 -2.95 -9.34
C GLN A 76 -1.53 -1.65 -8.65
N ILE A 77 -1.31 -1.67 -7.33
CA ILE A 77 -0.83 -0.50 -6.59
C ILE A 77 0.58 -0.10 -7.05
N VAL A 78 1.53 -1.03 -7.10
CA VAL A 78 2.91 -0.69 -7.48
C VAL A 78 3.01 -0.26 -8.95
N GLN A 79 2.15 -0.76 -9.85
CA GLN A 79 2.08 -0.30 -11.23
C GLN A 79 1.61 1.16 -11.33
N ARG A 80 0.70 1.61 -10.45
CA ARG A 80 0.27 3.02 -10.34
C ARG A 80 1.36 3.91 -9.74
N GLY A 81 2.26 3.32 -8.96
CA GLY A 81 3.47 3.95 -8.42
C GLY A 81 3.35 4.35 -6.95
N ILE A 82 4.40 4.05 -6.19
CA ILE A 82 4.57 4.46 -4.79
C ILE A 82 5.86 5.25 -4.70
N GLY A 83 5.84 6.34 -3.93
CA GLY A 83 6.98 7.22 -3.73
C GLY A 83 7.42 7.97 -4.98
N LYS A 84 8.39 8.85 -4.78
CA LYS A 84 8.93 9.67 -5.86
C LYS A 84 9.51 8.79 -6.97
N ASP A 85 9.11 9.04 -8.21
CA ASP A 85 9.49 8.27 -9.40
C ASP A 85 9.11 6.77 -9.35
N GLY A 86 8.16 6.37 -8.49
CA GLY A 86 7.77 4.97 -8.33
C GLY A 86 8.82 4.12 -7.59
N LYS A 87 9.68 4.75 -6.76
CA LYS A 87 10.76 4.09 -6.01
C LYS A 87 10.37 3.63 -4.61
N GLY A 88 9.17 3.97 -4.17
CA GLY A 88 8.63 3.54 -2.89
C GLY A 88 8.33 2.05 -2.83
N THR A 89 8.10 1.57 -1.62
CA THR A 89 7.95 0.16 -1.29
C THR A 89 6.61 -0.08 -0.61
N MET A 90 5.97 -1.20 -0.93
CA MET A 90 4.83 -1.71 -0.20
C MET A 90 5.21 -2.94 0.62
N VAL A 91 4.77 -3.00 1.86
CA VAL A 91 5.00 -4.12 2.78
C VAL A 91 3.64 -4.65 3.23
N ILE A 92 3.18 -5.76 2.64
CA ILE A 92 1.83 -6.27 2.91
C ILE A 92 1.90 -7.30 4.03
N ARG A 93 1.14 -7.04 5.09
CA ARG A 93 1.02 -7.95 6.24
C ARG A 93 -0.08 -8.98 5.97
N CYS A 94 0.29 -10.25 5.92
CA CYS A 94 -0.56 -11.36 5.47
C CYS A 94 -0.97 -12.32 6.61
N GLY A 95 -0.91 -11.88 7.87
CA GLY A 95 -1.34 -12.68 9.02
C GLY A 95 -0.55 -14.00 9.11
N PRO A 96 -1.22 -15.18 9.04
CA PRO A 96 -0.54 -16.49 9.07
C PRO A 96 0.45 -16.72 7.92
N ASP A 97 0.23 -16.05 6.77
CA ASP A 97 1.10 -16.12 5.58
C ASP A 97 2.28 -15.13 5.64
N VAL A 98 2.60 -14.62 6.85
CA VAL A 98 3.73 -13.71 7.14
C VAL A 98 3.57 -12.37 6.42
N CYS A 99 4.44 -12.04 5.46
CA CYS A 99 4.39 -10.78 4.73
C CYS A 99 5.02 -10.88 3.33
N CYS A 100 4.76 -9.87 2.50
CA CYS A 100 5.45 -9.71 1.23
C CYS A 100 5.86 -8.26 0.98
N VAL A 101 6.97 -8.09 0.25
CA VAL A 101 7.62 -6.80 0.01
C VAL A 101 7.72 -6.51 -1.47
N TRP A 102 7.03 -5.46 -1.92
CA TRP A 102 6.87 -5.10 -3.32
C TRP A 102 7.35 -3.68 -3.61
N TYR A 103 8.32 -3.56 -4.51
CA TYR A 103 8.78 -2.29 -5.08
C TYR A 103 9.20 -2.53 -6.52
N ARG A 104 9.26 -1.51 -7.37
CA ARG A 104 9.39 -1.63 -8.85
C ARG A 104 10.21 -2.81 -9.42
N LYS A 105 11.31 -3.23 -8.79
CA LYS A 105 12.20 -4.30 -9.28
C LYS A 105 12.04 -5.67 -8.63
N ARG A 106 11.31 -5.81 -7.51
CA ARG A 106 11.22 -7.07 -6.77
C ARG A 106 9.83 -7.31 -6.23
N ARG A 107 9.47 -8.59 -6.22
CA ARG A 107 8.29 -9.13 -5.54
C ARG A 107 8.73 -10.34 -4.74
N GLU A 108 8.59 -10.30 -3.42
CA GLU A 108 9.06 -11.38 -2.57
C GLU A 108 8.14 -11.58 -1.37
N TRP A 109 7.88 -12.85 -1.05
CA TRP A 109 7.31 -13.30 0.21
C TRP A 109 8.45 -13.54 1.19
N ILE A 110 8.31 -13.06 2.42
CA ILE A 110 9.31 -13.18 3.49
C ILE A 110 8.75 -14.09 4.58
#